data_AF-A0A9P6CDX2-F1
#
_entry.id   AF-A0A9P6CDX2-F1
#
_cell.length_a   1.000
_cell.length_b   1.000
_cell.length_c   1.000
_cell.angle_alpha   90.00
_cell.angle_beta   90.00
_cell.angle_gamma   90.00
#
_symmetry.space_group_name_H-M   'P 1'
#
loop_
_entity.id
_entity.type
_entity.pdbx_description
1 polymer ?
#
loop_
_entity_poly.entity_id
_entity_poly.type
_entity_poly.pdbx_seq_one_letter_code
_entity_poly.pdbx_strand_id
1 'polypeptide(L)'
;MPSFNITIEDSSPTIFYSQGWRAGHSSDDTLISSYSQSAFSVTNIKGAFLSFSFNGTAIGIFGGRRKNHGMYQVKLDDTLQPPSNGREADPGTLQVPLFSVDSLTQSLHNVTLTNLDDAYLDIDFITWRTMIGDKADDKFYINTFQDTNPSFTYLPTEADWAVVPRNIGSFMGGSGHATTNPRASLVYNFEGDGVSLYGPIGPDGSSYAVSVDDGLMRTFTANKEYYVPQSLLFHASSLGPGSHNLTLTYQENTQQQTFAIDYAAVYATTTLPHSTKTTSISKEAGAGSTGQQSTIGRPESQHIRLIIGLAVAVAILLITSGVLFTLFWRQRRMQGRWGRLTSETGTRAIPTIHTSHRLSDAESNSNRNRYRFQKSLATEAGSSRTHLTSNSGFTSTVRTPPHIGNPPEYTPNI
;
A
#
# COMPACT_ATOMS: atom_id res chain seq x y z
N MET A 1 3.86 23.90 8.15
CA MET A 1 3.48 22.58 8.68
C MET A 1 4.59 21.62 8.31
N PRO A 2 5.16 20.87 9.25
CA PRO A 2 5.98 19.70 8.96
C PRO A 2 5.31 18.79 7.92
N SER A 3 6.10 18.23 7.01
CA SER A 3 5.63 17.28 6.01
C SER A 3 6.44 16.00 6.03
N PHE A 4 5.78 14.87 5.84
CA PHE A 4 6.41 13.54 5.79
C PHE A 4 5.76 12.70 4.70
N ASN A 5 6.47 11.67 4.25
CA ASN A 5 5.96 10.72 3.27
C ASN A 5 5.46 9.47 3.98
N ILE A 6 4.36 8.91 3.49
CA ILE A 6 3.89 7.57 3.80
C ILE A 6 4.07 6.73 2.53
N THR A 7 4.41 5.46 2.68
CA THR A 7 4.47 4.47 1.59
C THR A 7 3.60 3.28 1.95
N ILE A 8 2.85 2.79 0.98
CA ILE A 8 2.10 1.54 1.03
C ILE A 8 2.49 0.68 -0.16
N GLU A 9 2.62 -0.62 0.06
CA GLU A 9 2.80 -1.57 -1.04
C GLU A 9 1.48 -1.79 -1.79
N ASP A 10 1.58 -2.34 -3.01
CA ASP A 10 0.48 -2.80 -3.85
C ASP A 10 -0.61 -3.58 -3.08
N SER A 11 -0.22 -4.38 -2.10
CA SER A 11 -1.08 -5.28 -1.33
C SER A 11 -1.86 -4.60 -0.20
N SER A 12 -1.69 -3.28 0.05
CA SER A 12 -2.43 -2.58 1.10
C SER A 12 -3.95 -2.61 0.86
N PRO A 13 -4.76 -2.94 1.89
CA PRO A 13 -6.22 -2.86 1.84
C PRO A 13 -6.78 -1.47 1.47
N THR A 14 -5.97 -0.41 1.63
CA THR A 14 -6.38 0.98 1.31
C THR A 14 -6.40 1.25 -0.20
N ILE A 15 -5.79 0.40 -1.02
CA ILE A 15 -5.87 0.44 -2.48
C ILE A 15 -7.08 -0.39 -2.92
N PHE A 16 -8.05 0.24 -3.58
CA PHE A 16 -9.14 -0.48 -4.24
C PHE A 16 -8.70 -0.90 -5.64
N TYR A 17 -8.92 -2.17 -5.98
CA TYR A 17 -8.73 -2.71 -7.33
C TYR A 17 -10.08 -3.14 -7.91
N SER A 18 -10.30 -2.84 -9.18
CA SER A 18 -11.42 -3.40 -9.93
C SER A 18 -11.26 -4.91 -10.12
N GLN A 19 -12.28 -5.56 -10.68
CA GLN A 19 -12.10 -6.91 -11.23
C GLN A 19 -10.99 -6.90 -12.32
N GLY A 20 -10.25 -8.01 -12.44
CA GLY A 20 -9.18 -8.17 -13.43
C GLY A 20 -7.75 -7.92 -12.92
N TRP A 21 -7.57 -7.57 -11.64
CA TRP A 21 -6.25 -7.53 -10.98
C TRP A 21 -5.96 -8.82 -10.21
N ARG A 22 -4.68 -9.16 -10.06
CA ARG A 22 -4.15 -10.27 -9.24
C ARG A 22 -2.76 -9.93 -8.70
N ALA A 23 -2.23 -10.71 -7.76
CA ALA A 23 -0.82 -10.58 -7.40
C ALA A 23 0.09 -11.16 -8.50
N GLY A 24 1.31 -10.63 -8.61
CA GLY A 24 2.38 -11.18 -9.45
C GLY A 24 2.93 -12.47 -8.87
N HIS A 25 3.33 -13.41 -9.73
CA HIS A 25 3.91 -14.70 -9.34
C HIS A 25 5.29 -14.91 -9.95
N SER A 26 6.20 -15.53 -9.20
CA SER A 26 7.54 -15.89 -9.67
C SER A 26 7.56 -16.97 -10.77
N SER A 27 6.46 -17.71 -10.94
CA SER A 27 6.24 -18.61 -12.08
C SER A 27 6.08 -17.87 -13.40
N ASP A 28 5.52 -16.67 -13.34
CA ASP A 28 5.11 -15.86 -14.49
C ASP A 28 6.14 -14.76 -14.78
N ASP A 29 6.84 -14.29 -13.74
CA ASP A 29 7.78 -13.19 -13.80
C ASP A 29 9.06 -13.42 -12.99
N THR A 30 10.17 -13.59 -13.71
CA THR A 30 11.51 -13.75 -13.11
C THR A 30 12.07 -12.47 -12.50
N LEU A 31 11.45 -11.31 -12.73
CA LEU A 31 11.87 -10.03 -12.15
C LEU A 31 11.17 -9.66 -10.85
N ILE A 32 10.27 -10.51 -10.33
CA ILE A 32 9.48 -10.24 -9.11
C ILE A 32 10.34 -9.79 -7.91
N SER A 33 11.55 -10.33 -7.74
CA SER A 33 12.50 -9.96 -6.68
C SER A 33 13.09 -8.55 -6.82
N SER A 34 12.80 -7.84 -7.90
CA SER A 34 13.20 -6.46 -8.16
C SER A 34 12.09 -5.43 -7.85
N TYR A 35 10.90 -5.88 -7.45
CA TYR A 35 9.84 -5.03 -6.91
C TYR A 35 10.00 -4.88 -5.38
N SER A 36 9.29 -3.93 -4.76
CA SER A 36 9.20 -3.83 -3.31
C SER A 36 8.61 -5.12 -2.71
N GLN A 37 9.11 -5.52 -1.54
CA GLN A 37 8.78 -6.77 -0.86
C GLN A 37 8.82 -8.07 -1.70
N SER A 38 9.40 -8.04 -2.91
CA SER A 38 9.22 -9.09 -3.93
C SER A 38 7.76 -9.39 -4.27
N ALA A 39 6.92 -8.36 -4.35
CA ALA A 39 5.50 -8.43 -4.69
C ALA A 39 5.12 -7.29 -5.64
N PHE A 40 4.04 -7.48 -6.40
CA PHE A 40 3.39 -6.44 -7.21
C PHE A 40 1.98 -6.89 -7.55
N SER A 41 1.10 -5.94 -7.87
CA SER A 41 -0.27 -6.21 -8.31
C SER A 41 -0.39 -5.87 -9.80
N VAL A 42 -1.00 -6.76 -10.57
CA VAL A 42 -0.95 -6.73 -12.03
C VAL A 42 -2.31 -7.02 -12.68
N THR A 43 -2.58 -6.31 -13.77
CA THR A 43 -3.66 -6.61 -14.70
C THR A 43 -3.15 -6.66 -16.14
N ASN A 44 -3.90 -7.33 -17.00
CA ASN A 44 -3.79 -7.25 -18.46
C ASN A 44 -5.16 -7.06 -19.13
N ILE A 45 -6.15 -6.61 -18.36
CA ILE A 45 -7.53 -6.42 -18.79
C ILE A 45 -7.74 -4.94 -19.12
N LYS A 46 -8.18 -4.65 -20.34
CA LYS A 46 -8.55 -3.29 -20.73
C LYS A 46 -9.71 -2.76 -19.87
N GLY A 47 -9.56 -1.54 -19.36
CA GLY A 47 -10.54 -0.89 -18.50
C GLY A 47 -10.47 -1.32 -17.03
N ALA A 48 -9.63 -2.29 -16.65
CA ALA A 48 -9.33 -2.53 -15.25
C ALA A 48 -8.60 -1.33 -14.65
N PHE A 49 -8.93 -0.98 -13.41
CA PHE A 49 -8.40 0.20 -12.73
C PHE A 49 -8.10 -0.08 -11.26
N LEU A 50 -7.24 0.72 -10.68
CA LEU A 50 -7.13 0.88 -9.23
C LEU A 50 -7.52 2.31 -8.84
N SER A 51 -8.01 2.48 -7.62
CA SER A 51 -8.27 3.79 -7.04
C SER A 51 -7.78 3.88 -5.60
N PHE A 52 -7.22 5.03 -5.24
CA PHE A 52 -6.66 5.31 -3.93
C PHE A 52 -7.01 6.74 -3.49
N SER A 53 -7.39 6.89 -2.23
CA SER A 53 -7.73 8.18 -1.62
C SER A 53 -6.69 8.55 -0.57
N PHE A 54 -6.14 9.76 -0.64
CA PHE A 54 -5.09 10.22 0.28
C PHE A 54 -5.32 11.67 0.68
N ASN A 55 -4.94 12.04 1.90
CA ASN A 55 -4.87 13.44 2.30
C ASN A 55 -3.41 13.88 2.26
N GLY A 56 -3.06 14.84 1.40
CA GLY A 56 -1.67 15.24 1.21
C GLY A 56 -1.40 16.19 0.05
N THR A 57 -0.15 16.65 -0.04
CA THR A 57 0.35 17.65 -1.00
C THR A 57 1.19 17.05 -2.15
N ALA A 58 1.44 15.74 -2.15
CA ALA A 58 2.09 15.04 -3.25
C ALA A 58 1.67 13.58 -3.29
N ILE A 59 1.71 12.95 -4.47
CA ILE A 59 1.57 11.50 -4.66
C ILE A 59 2.51 11.00 -5.76
N GLY A 60 2.98 9.76 -5.62
CA GLY A 60 3.59 8.99 -6.69
C GLY A 60 3.11 7.54 -6.67
N ILE A 61 2.71 7.02 -7.84
CA ILE A 61 2.36 5.62 -8.08
C ILE A 61 3.51 4.99 -8.83
N PHE A 62 4.07 3.91 -8.30
CA PHE A 62 5.26 3.23 -8.82
C PHE A 62 4.93 1.84 -9.33
N GLY A 63 5.66 1.39 -10.35
CA GLY A 63 5.48 0.10 -11.00
C GLY A 63 6.59 -0.18 -12.01
N GLY A 64 6.32 -1.10 -12.93
CA GLY A 64 7.16 -1.45 -14.06
C GLY A 64 6.85 -0.67 -15.33
N ARG A 65 7.90 -0.46 -16.14
CA ARG A 65 7.79 -0.15 -17.57
C ARG A 65 8.55 -1.20 -18.35
N ARG A 66 7.87 -1.98 -19.21
CA ARG A 66 8.38 -3.26 -19.72
C ARG A 66 7.81 -3.59 -21.11
N LYS A 67 8.43 -4.53 -21.85
CA LYS A 67 8.10 -4.76 -23.28
C LYS A 67 6.66 -5.22 -23.56
N ASN A 68 6.04 -5.81 -22.55
CA ASN A 68 4.71 -6.42 -22.54
C ASN A 68 3.63 -5.48 -21.96
N HIS A 69 4.01 -4.28 -21.54
CA HIS A 69 3.10 -3.30 -20.97
C HIS A 69 2.38 -2.46 -22.03
N GLY A 70 1.19 -1.96 -21.69
CA GLY A 70 0.33 -1.15 -22.55
C GLY A 70 0.30 0.34 -22.21
N MET A 71 -0.65 1.05 -22.84
CA MET A 71 -1.05 2.39 -22.45
C MET A 71 -1.89 2.37 -21.16
N TYR A 72 -1.71 3.37 -20.31
CA TYR A 72 -2.53 3.62 -19.13
C TYR A 72 -2.90 5.10 -19.03
N GLN A 73 -3.87 5.42 -18.18
CA GLN A 73 -4.27 6.80 -17.93
C GLN A 73 -4.58 7.01 -16.46
N VAL A 74 -4.27 8.21 -15.96
CA VAL A 74 -4.57 8.60 -14.59
C VAL A 74 -5.63 9.69 -14.57
N LYS A 75 -6.61 9.56 -13.68
CA LYS A 75 -7.47 10.66 -13.23
C LYS A 75 -7.04 11.03 -11.80
N LEU A 76 -6.73 12.31 -11.56
CA LEU A 76 -6.47 12.85 -10.23
C LEU A 76 -7.54 13.91 -9.94
N ASP A 77 -8.30 13.69 -8.87
CA ASP A 77 -9.55 14.37 -8.56
C ASP A 77 -10.45 14.39 -9.79
N ASP A 78 -10.89 15.55 -10.28
CA ASP A 78 -11.66 15.65 -11.53
C ASP A 78 -10.80 15.81 -12.80
N THR A 79 -9.47 15.86 -12.67
CA THR A 79 -8.55 16.10 -13.79
C THR A 79 -8.06 14.79 -14.41
N LEU A 80 -8.56 14.47 -15.60
CA LEU A 80 -8.06 13.37 -16.42
C LEU A 80 -6.75 13.78 -17.11
N GLN A 81 -5.67 13.04 -16.84
CA GLN A 81 -4.34 13.27 -17.43
C GLN A 81 -4.23 12.69 -18.84
N PRO A 82 -3.29 13.13 -19.68
CA PRO A 82 -2.99 12.48 -20.95
C PRO A 82 -2.59 11.00 -20.76
N PRO A 83 -2.97 10.08 -21.66
CA PRO A 83 -2.50 8.71 -21.64
C PRO A 83 -0.97 8.62 -21.66
N SER A 84 -0.43 7.70 -20.86
CA SER A 84 1.00 7.42 -20.74
C SER A 84 1.30 5.99 -21.19
N ASN A 85 2.52 5.78 -21.68
CA ASN A 85 2.95 4.48 -22.20
C ASN A 85 3.76 3.73 -21.14
N GLY A 86 3.31 2.54 -20.74
CA GLY A 86 4.05 1.63 -19.87
C GLY A 86 5.12 0.81 -20.60
N ARG A 87 5.17 0.86 -21.93
CA ARG A 87 6.06 0.01 -22.72
C ARG A 87 7.49 0.52 -22.77
N GLU A 88 8.44 -0.34 -22.39
CA GLU A 88 9.89 -0.11 -22.49
C GLU A 88 10.59 -1.36 -23.03
N ALA A 89 11.77 -1.22 -23.66
CA ALA A 89 12.53 -2.37 -24.15
C ALA A 89 13.10 -3.22 -22.99
N ASP A 90 13.38 -4.51 -23.25
CA ASP A 90 14.00 -5.39 -22.24
C ASP A 90 15.33 -4.80 -21.72
N PRO A 91 15.64 -4.92 -20.41
CA PRO A 91 14.89 -5.68 -19.39
C PRO A 91 13.67 -4.93 -18.80
N GLY A 92 13.39 -3.71 -19.26
CA GLY A 92 12.45 -2.78 -18.65
C GLY A 92 13.05 -2.05 -17.44
N THR A 93 12.28 -1.13 -16.86
CA THR A 93 12.61 -0.47 -15.59
C THR A 93 11.52 -0.74 -14.56
N LEU A 94 11.93 -0.94 -13.30
CA LEU A 94 11.07 -1.31 -12.17
C LEU A 94 11.25 -0.28 -11.04
N GLN A 95 10.29 -0.20 -10.11
CA GLN A 95 10.24 0.85 -9.08
C GLN A 95 10.30 2.26 -9.69
N VAL A 96 9.70 2.46 -10.88
CA VAL A 96 9.66 3.75 -11.58
C VAL A 96 8.28 4.42 -11.46
N PRO A 97 8.21 5.76 -11.39
CA PRO A 97 6.93 6.45 -11.33
C PRO A 97 6.15 6.24 -12.63
N LEU A 98 4.96 5.68 -12.52
CA LEU A 98 3.94 5.68 -13.57
C LEU A 98 3.20 7.02 -13.57
N PHE A 99 3.00 7.59 -12.39
CA PHE A 99 2.45 8.93 -12.19
C PHE A 99 3.05 9.58 -10.96
N SER A 100 3.25 10.90 -10.99
CA SER A 100 3.70 11.67 -9.83
C SER A 100 3.31 13.14 -9.94
N VAL A 101 2.82 13.72 -8.84
CA VAL A 101 2.62 15.17 -8.67
C VAL A 101 3.13 15.57 -7.29
N ASP A 102 3.88 16.67 -7.19
CA ASP A 102 4.58 17.10 -5.98
C ASP A 102 4.01 18.38 -5.32
N SER A 103 3.03 19.02 -5.97
CA SER A 103 2.56 20.39 -5.69
C SER A 103 1.03 20.48 -5.62
N LEU A 104 0.40 19.60 -4.86
CA LEU A 104 -1.05 19.64 -4.56
C LEU A 104 -1.34 20.51 -3.32
N THR A 105 -2.60 20.92 -3.16
CA THR A 105 -3.12 21.47 -1.90
C THR A 105 -3.15 20.42 -0.81
N GLN A 106 -3.11 20.79 0.48
CA GLN A 106 -3.34 19.83 1.56
C GLN A 106 -4.85 19.57 1.66
N SER A 107 -5.30 18.50 1.02
CA SER A 107 -6.70 18.13 0.91
C SER A 107 -6.84 16.62 0.70
N LEU A 108 -8.06 16.10 0.91
CA LEU A 108 -8.41 14.76 0.44
C LEU A 108 -8.45 14.77 -1.10
N HIS A 109 -7.58 13.94 -1.68
CA HIS A 109 -7.47 13.70 -3.11
C HIS A 109 -7.86 12.27 -3.46
N ASN A 110 -8.35 12.06 -4.68
CA ASN A 110 -8.67 10.75 -5.23
C ASN A 110 -7.88 10.50 -6.51
N VAL A 111 -7.08 9.45 -6.58
CA VAL A 111 -6.39 9.03 -7.79
C VAL A 111 -6.99 7.73 -8.32
N THR A 112 -7.17 7.64 -9.64
CA THR A 112 -7.54 6.42 -10.35
C THR A 112 -6.55 6.18 -11.48
N LEU A 113 -5.95 4.99 -11.53
CA LEU A 113 -5.07 4.54 -12.62
C LEU A 113 -5.79 3.44 -13.39
N THR A 114 -6.00 3.63 -14.69
CA THR A 114 -6.76 2.74 -15.57
C THR A 114 -5.87 2.18 -16.68
N ASN A 115 -5.92 0.86 -16.90
CA ASN A 115 -5.30 0.20 -18.05
C ASN A 115 -6.13 0.46 -19.32
N LEU A 116 -5.52 0.95 -20.40
CA LEU A 116 -6.23 1.29 -21.63
C LEU A 116 -6.17 0.20 -22.71
N ASP A 117 -5.30 -0.81 -22.55
CA ASP A 117 -5.05 -1.84 -23.55
C ASP A 117 -5.21 -3.25 -22.97
N ASP A 118 -5.38 -4.25 -23.84
CA ASP A 118 -5.30 -5.67 -23.48
C ASP A 118 -3.82 -6.12 -23.39
N ALA A 119 -3.04 -5.35 -22.64
CA ALA A 119 -1.62 -5.51 -22.36
C ALA A 119 -1.37 -5.22 -20.87
N TYR A 120 -0.17 -5.54 -20.38
CA TYR A 120 0.10 -5.51 -18.95
C TYR A 120 0.19 -4.08 -18.38
N LEU A 121 -0.28 -3.95 -17.14
CA LEU A 121 -0.03 -2.84 -16.24
C LEU A 121 0.13 -3.42 -14.84
N ASP A 122 1.25 -3.12 -14.18
CA ASP A 122 1.48 -3.46 -12.78
C ASP A 122 1.70 -2.21 -11.90
N ILE A 123 1.49 -2.36 -10.60
CA ILE A 123 1.99 -1.44 -9.58
C ILE A 123 2.74 -2.18 -8.47
N ASP A 124 3.69 -1.47 -7.89
CA ASP A 124 4.66 -1.92 -6.90
C ASP A 124 4.33 -1.30 -5.52
N PHE A 125 4.28 0.03 -5.47
CA PHE A 125 3.92 0.78 -4.27
C PHE A 125 3.35 2.16 -4.61
N ILE A 126 2.64 2.75 -3.65
CA ILE A 126 2.19 4.14 -3.68
C ILE A 126 2.85 4.90 -2.53
N THR A 127 3.34 6.10 -2.79
CA THR A 127 3.78 7.02 -1.73
C THR A 127 3.09 8.37 -1.88
N TRP A 128 2.74 9.00 -0.76
CA TRP A 128 2.20 10.36 -0.74
C TRP A 128 2.85 11.16 0.37
N ARG A 129 2.90 12.48 0.18
CA ARG A 129 3.41 13.45 1.16
C ARG A 129 2.22 14.13 1.83
N THR A 130 2.18 14.14 3.15
CA THR A 130 1.13 14.83 3.92
C THR A 130 1.75 15.81 4.93
N MET A 131 0.93 16.70 5.49
CA MET A 131 1.34 17.70 6.47
C MET A 131 0.55 17.58 7.78
N ILE A 132 1.18 17.99 8.88
CA ILE A 132 0.64 17.93 10.23
C ILE A 132 0.98 19.22 11.01
N GLY A 133 0.16 19.55 12.01
CA GLY A 133 0.17 20.83 12.69
C GLY A 133 -0.42 21.95 11.87
N ASP A 134 -0.50 23.14 12.47
CA ASP A 134 -1.07 24.35 11.87
C ASP A 134 0.02 25.36 11.45
N LYS A 135 1.23 25.24 12.01
CA LYS A 135 2.29 26.25 11.90
C LYS A 135 3.51 25.75 11.15
N ALA A 136 4.39 26.67 10.76
CA ALA A 136 5.62 26.34 10.04
C ALA A 136 6.67 25.65 10.92
N ASP A 137 6.68 25.99 12.22
CA ASP A 137 7.66 25.64 13.24
C ASP A 137 7.17 24.59 14.25
N ASP A 138 5.96 24.06 14.06
CA ASP A 138 5.47 22.91 14.84
C ASP A 138 6.47 21.76 14.74
N LYS A 139 6.59 20.98 15.82
CA LYS A 139 7.37 19.74 15.81
C LYS A 139 6.52 18.63 15.18
N PHE A 140 7.17 17.53 14.82
CA PHE A 140 6.50 16.35 14.28
C PHE A 140 6.95 15.11 15.04
N TYR A 141 5.98 14.35 15.52
CA TYR A 141 6.20 13.12 16.26
C TYR A 141 5.33 12.00 15.70
N ILE A 142 5.90 10.80 15.66
CA ILE A 142 5.18 9.55 15.42
C ILE A 142 5.22 8.77 16.72
N ASN A 143 4.07 8.64 17.37
CA ASN A 143 3.91 7.96 18.65
C ASN A 143 3.30 6.58 18.37
N THR A 144 4.06 5.52 18.61
CA THR A 144 3.61 4.14 18.37
C THR A 144 2.94 3.56 19.61
N PHE A 145 1.81 2.89 19.42
CA PHE A 145 1.01 2.23 20.46
C PHE A 145 0.74 0.79 20.06
N GLN A 146 1.12 -0.16 20.92
CA GLN A 146 0.83 -1.59 20.73
C GLN A 146 -0.66 -1.88 20.92
N ASP A 147 -1.15 -2.92 20.25
CA ASP A 147 -2.47 -3.55 20.46
C ASP A 147 -2.88 -3.74 21.94
N THR A 148 -1.92 -3.97 22.82
CA THR A 148 -2.07 -4.16 24.27
C THR A 148 -2.16 -2.86 25.08
N ASN A 149 -2.09 -1.68 24.45
CA ASN A 149 -2.18 -0.41 25.16
C ASN A 149 -3.63 -0.16 25.65
N PRO A 150 -3.85 0.36 26.88
CA PRO A 150 -5.20 0.63 27.40
C PRO A 150 -6.09 1.57 26.56
N SER A 151 -5.54 2.27 25.57
CA SER A 151 -6.29 3.02 24.55
C SER A 151 -7.11 2.15 23.60
N PHE A 152 -6.75 0.87 23.45
CA PHE A 152 -7.48 -0.12 22.65
C PHE A 152 -8.54 -0.80 23.52
N THR A 153 -9.79 -0.82 23.06
CA THR A 153 -10.92 -1.49 23.71
C THR A 153 -11.51 -2.53 22.76
N TYR A 154 -11.38 -3.80 23.15
CA TYR A 154 -11.85 -4.96 22.38
C TYR A 154 -13.26 -5.35 22.79
N LEU A 155 -14.17 -5.36 21.82
CA LEU A 155 -15.61 -5.59 22.00
C LEU A 155 -16.09 -6.82 21.21
N PRO A 156 -17.10 -7.57 21.72
CA PRO A 156 -17.83 -7.35 22.97
C PRO A 156 -17.00 -7.53 24.24
N THR A 157 -16.02 -8.44 24.21
CA THR A 157 -15.04 -8.64 25.28
C THR A 157 -13.63 -8.86 24.71
N GLU A 158 -12.60 -8.68 25.54
CA GLU A 158 -11.21 -9.01 25.19
C GLU A 158 -11.03 -10.50 24.84
N ALA A 159 -11.85 -11.39 25.41
CA ALA A 159 -11.84 -12.81 25.10
C ALA A 159 -12.33 -13.13 23.67
N ASP A 160 -13.17 -12.28 23.08
CA ASP A 160 -13.55 -12.39 21.66
C ASP A 160 -12.38 -12.09 20.71
N TRP A 161 -11.31 -11.46 21.22
CA TRP A 161 -10.11 -11.06 20.48
C TRP A 161 -8.85 -11.86 20.87
N ALA A 162 -9.03 -13.01 21.52
CA ALA A 162 -7.97 -13.87 22.03
C ALA A 162 -7.48 -14.95 21.02
N VAL A 163 -7.81 -14.84 19.73
CA VAL A 163 -7.24 -15.73 18.70
C VAL A 163 -5.77 -15.39 18.52
N VAL A 164 -4.87 -16.37 18.64
CA VAL A 164 -3.43 -16.13 18.39
C VAL A 164 -3.20 -15.85 16.90
N PRO A 165 -2.71 -14.66 16.52
CA PRO A 165 -2.49 -14.36 15.11
C PRO A 165 -1.43 -15.26 14.49
N ARG A 166 -1.62 -15.63 13.22
CA ARG A 166 -0.62 -16.37 12.46
C ARG A 166 0.69 -15.57 12.40
N ASN A 167 1.81 -16.26 12.60
CA ASN A 167 3.16 -15.68 12.61
C ASN A 167 3.34 -14.51 13.60
N ILE A 168 2.75 -14.59 14.81
CA ILE A 168 2.84 -13.55 15.85
C ILE A 168 4.26 -13.02 16.13
N GLY A 169 5.30 -13.83 15.97
CA GLY A 169 6.70 -13.40 16.09
C GLY A 169 7.18 -12.41 15.02
N SER A 170 6.39 -12.13 13.99
CA SER A 170 6.62 -11.08 12.98
C SER A 170 5.82 -9.80 13.23
N PHE A 171 4.99 -9.76 14.27
CA PHE A 171 4.28 -8.55 14.70
C PHE A 171 5.21 -7.63 15.48
N MET A 172 4.87 -6.34 15.59
CA MET A 172 5.62 -5.43 16.44
C MET A 172 5.51 -5.88 17.90
N GLY A 173 6.65 -5.97 18.59
CA GLY A 173 6.73 -6.46 19.98
C GLY A 173 6.38 -7.94 20.17
N GLY A 174 6.00 -8.67 19.12
CA GLY A 174 5.50 -10.04 19.21
C GLY A 174 4.13 -10.14 19.88
N SER A 175 3.32 -9.09 19.80
CA SER A 175 1.95 -9.02 20.33
C SER A 175 0.95 -8.79 19.21
N GLY A 176 -0.34 -9.03 19.47
CA GLY A 176 -1.38 -8.93 18.47
C GLY A 176 -2.69 -9.55 18.94
N HIS A 177 -3.78 -8.80 18.81
CA HIS A 177 -5.14 -9.26 19.10
C HIS A 177 -5.85 -9.66 17.81
N ALA A 178 -6.59 -10.77 17.82
CA ALA A 178 -7.34 -11.21 16.66
C ALA A 178 -8.65 -11.90 17.01
N THR A 179 -9.62 -11.75 16.12
CA THR A 179 -10.96 -12.32 16.27
C THR A 179 -11.39 -13.03 15.00
N THR A 180 -12.18 -14.07 15.18
CA THR A 180 -12.98 -14.76 14.15
C THR A 180 -14.48 -14.56 14.39
N ASN A 181 -14.87 -13.73 15.37
CA ASN A 181 -16.26 -13.47 15.74
C ASN A 181 -16.85 -12.33 14.89
N PRO A 182 -17.84 -12.58 14.02
CA PRO A 182 -18.46 -11.55 13.20
C PRO A 182 -19.06 -10.41 14.03
N ARG A 183 -18.86 -9.15 13.60
CA ARG A 183 -19.27 -7.92 14.30
C ARG A 183 -18.49 -7.60 15.58
N ALA A 184 -17.53 -8.43 16.00
CA ALA A 184 -16.55 -8.02 17.01
C ALA A 184 -15.83 -6.75 16.53
N SER A 185 -15.58 -5.82 17.46
CA SER A 185 -15.11 -4.48 17.14
C SER A 185 -13.94 -4.07 18.03
N LEU A 186 -13.01 -3.31 17.46
CA LEU A 186 -11.96 -2.59 18.18
C LEU A 186 -12.34 -1.12 18.19
N VAL A 187 -12.27 -0.49 19.36
CA VAL A 187 -12.34 0.96 19.54
C VAL A 187 -10.98 1.44 20.03
N TYR A 188 -10.32 2.30 19.27
CA TYR A 188 -9.02 2.90 19.62
C TYR A 188 -9.19 4.41 19.82
N ASN A 189 -9.00 4.88 21.06
CA ASN A 189 -9.05 6.29 21.40
C ASN A 189 -7.63 6.86 21.44
N PHE A 190 -7.37 7.95 20.74
CA PHE A 190 -6.04 8.58 20.68
C PHE A 190 -6.11 10.11 20.73
N GLU A 191 -4.97 10.75 20.92
CA GLU A 191 -4.82 12.21 20.81
C GLU A 191 -3.81 12.54 19.70
N GLY A 192 -4.17 13.36 18.71
CA GLY A 192 -3.24 13.79 17.64
C GLY A 192 -3.86 13.99 16.27
N ASP A 193 -3.10 14.62 15.38
CA ASP A 193 -3.49 15.09 14.04
C ASP A 193 -3.83 13.99 13.01
N GLY A 194 -3.51 12.72 13.31
CA GLY A 194 -3.78 11.59 12.44
C GLY A 194 -3.36 10.23 13.03
N VAL A 195 -3.81 9.15 12.39
CA VAL A 195 -3.55 7.76 12.81
C VAL A 195 -3.30 6.86 11.60
N SER A 196 -2.39 5.91 11.77
CA SER A 196 -2.20 4.74 10.92
C SER A 196 -2.38 3.48 11.76
N LEU A 197 -3.16 2.51 11.29
CA LEU A 197 -3.35 1.22 11.95
C LEU A 197 -2.75 0.09 11.12
N TYR A 198 -2.05 -0.82 11.80
CA TYR A 198 -1.30 -1.90 11.20
C TYR A 198 -1.74 -3.27 11.73
N GLY A 199 -1.64 -4.27 10.86
CA GLY A 199 -1.94 -5.67 11.14
C GLY A 199 -1.55 -6.55 9.95
N PRO A 200 -1.80 -7.87 10.01
CA PRO A 200 -1.53 -8.75 8.88
C PRO A 200 -2.59 -8.60 7.78
N ILE A 201 -2.17 -8.90 6.56
CA ILE A 201 -3.03 -9.23 5.43
C ILE A 201 -2.68 -10.65 4.96
N GLY A 202 -3.59 -11.33 4.27
CA GLY A 202 -3.37 -12.69 3.78
C GLY A 202 -4.62 -13.42 3.31
N PRO A 203 -4.51 -14.69 2.87
CA PRO A 203 -5.64 -15.46 2.34
C PRO A 203 -6.73 -15.73 3.37
N ASP A 204 -6.35 -15.73 4.65
CA ASP A 204 -7.18 -15.85 5.85
C ASP A 204 -7.70 -14.50 6.37
N GLY A 205 -7.26 -13.37 5.81
CA GLY A 205 -7.73 -12.04 6.21
C GLY A 205 -9.20 -11.80 5.89
N SER A 206 -9.95 -11.20 6.82
CA SER A 206 -11.36 -10.83 6.65
C SER A 206 -11.56 -9.50 5.91
N SER A 207 -12.81 -9.14 5.63
CA SER A 207 -13.19 -7.73 5.49
C SER A 207 -13.45 -7.08 6.84
N TYR A 208 -13.39 -5.75 6.86
CA TYR A 208 -13.63 -4.94 8.05
C TYR A 208 -14.14 -3.57 7.63
N ALA A 209 -15.01 -2.97 8.44
CA ALA A 209 -15.40 -1.57 8.31
C ALA A 209 -14.63 -0.71 9.29
N VAL A 210 -14.37 0.55 8.91
CA VAL A 210 -13.69 1.56 9.73
C VAL A 210 -14.47 2.86 9.71
N SER A 211 -14.72 3.45 10.89
CA SER A 211 -15.12 4.85 11.07
C SER A 211 -14.07 5.61 11.90
N VAL A 212 -14.00 6.91 11.66
CA VAL A 212 -13.23 7.87 12.48
C VAL A 212 -14.23 8.88 13.02
N ASP A 213 -14.17 9.17 14.32
CA ASP A 213 -15.01 10.15 15.03
C ASP A 213 -16.51 9.98 14.73
N ASP A 214 -17.00 8.74 14.79
CA ASP A 214 -18.38 8.33 14.47
C ASP A 214 -18.87 8.72 13.05
N GLY A 215 -17.93 9.07 12.15
CA GLY A 215 -18.19 9.38 10.76
C GLY A 215 -18.55 8.16 9.90
N LEU A 216 -18.69 8.40 8.59
CA LEU A 216 -19.11 7.38 7.62
C LEU A 216 -18.19 6.15 7.64
N MET A 217 -18.77 4.98 7.89
CA MET A 217 -18.06 3.70 7.80
C MET A 217 -17.60 3.40 6.37
N ARG A 218 -16.34 2.97 6.22
CA ARG A 218 -15.76 2.50 4.96
C ARG A 218 -15.30 1.05 5.11
N THR A 219 -15.68 0.19 4.17
CA THR A 219 -15.25 -1.22 4.14
C THR A 219 -13.93 -1.39 3.38
N PHE A 220 -13.03 -2.18 3.96
CA PHE A 220 -11.76 -2.60 3.40
C PHE A 220 -11.64 -4.13 3.52
N THR A 221 -10.62 -4.72 2.89
CA THR A 221 -10.36 -6.16 3.01
C THR A 221 -8.89 -6.49 3.24
N ALA A 222 -8.62 -7.20 4.34
CA ALA A 222 -7.32 -7.82 4.63
C ALA A 222 -7.11 -9.10 3.80
N ASN A 223 -8.15 -9.58 3.10
CA ASN A 223 -8.03 -10.72 2.19
C ASN A 223 -7.11 -10.37 1.02
N LYS A 224 -6.00 -11.09 0.91
CA LYS A 224 -4.93 -10.92 -0.08
C LYS A 224 -4.32 -12.28 -0.43
N GLU A 225 -3.74 -12.41 -1.61
CA GLU A 225 -3.20 -13.69 -2.10
C GLU A 225 -1.98 -14.18 -1.30
N TYR A 226 -1.22 -13.27 -0.71
CA TYR A 226 -0.05 -13.56 0.10
C TYR A 226 -0.15 -12.96 1.50
N TYR A 227 0.44 -13.66 2.48
CA TYR A 227 0.53 -13.18 3.84
C TYR A 227 1.63 -12.11 3.98
N VAL A 228 1.29 -10.94 4.49
CA VAL A 228 2.25 -9.86 4.83
C VAL A 228 1.93 -9.33 6.23
N PRO A 229 2.86 -9.41 7.21
CA PRO A 229 2.68 -8.83 8.54
C PRO A 229 2.86 -7.30 8.49
N GLN A 230 2.46 -6.59 9.56
CA GLN A 230 2.69 -5.14 9.71
C GLN A 230 2.23 -4.27 8.52
N SER A 231 1.19 -4.69 7.80
CA SER A 231 0.65 -3.96 6.65
C SER A 231 -0.27 -2.82 7.11
N LEU A 232 -0.23 -1.68 6.41
CA LEU A 232 -1.13 -0.57 6.68
C LEU A 232 -2.57 -0.97 6.31
N LEU A 233 -3.40 -1.20 7.32
CA LEU A 233 -4.82 -1.51 7.19
C LEU A 233 -5.62 -0.23 6.93
N PHE A 234 -5.31 0.83 7.67
CA PHE A 234 -6.05 2.10 7.60
C PHE A 234 -5.15 3.30 7.89
N HIS A 235 -5.46 4.44 7.27
CA HIS A 235 -4.86 5.73 7.59
C HIS A 235 -5.88 6.87 7.54
N ALA A 236 -5.75 7.81 8.47
CA ALA A 236 -6.41 9.11 8.47
C ALA A 236 -5.44 10.21 8.91
N SER A 237 -5.57 11.39 8.32
CA SER A 237 -4.73 12.56 8.60
C SER A 237 -5.47 13.87 8.31
N SER A 238 -4.96 14.97 8.88
CA SER A 238 -5.67 16.25 9.01
C SER A 238 -6.99 16.12 9.78
N LEU A 239 -6.97 15.33 10.85
CA LEU A 239 -8.07 15.28 11.83
C LEU A 239 -8.11 16.55 12.71
N GLY A 240 -6.98 17.27 12.76
CA GLY A 240 -6.75 18.39 13.66
C GLY A 240 -6.14 17.93 14.99
N PRO A 241 -5.60 18.84 15.80
CA PRO A 241 -5.12 18.50 17.13
C PRO A 241 -6.32 18.27 18.08
N GLY A 242 -6.43 17.09 18.65
CA GLY A 242 -7.51 16.77 19.58
C GLY A 242 -7.54 15.29 19.97
N SER A 243 -8.59 14.92 20.71
CA SER A 243 -8.92 13.51 20.97
C SER A 243 -9.82 12.99 19.86
N HIS A 244 -9.50 11.80 19.36
CA HIS A 244 -10.15 11.14 18.24
C HIS A 244 -10.44 9.68 18.55
N ASN A 245 -11.43 9.12 17.85
CA ASN A 245 -11.82 7.73 17.94
C ASN A 245 -11.66 7.03 16.59
N LEU A 246 -11.03 5.86 16.58
CA LEU A 246 -10.99 4.95 15.46
C LEU A 246 -11.76 3.67 15.84
N THR A 247 -12.91 3.43 15.21
CA THR A 247 -13.70 2.21 15.41
C THR A 247 -13.57 1.31 14.20
N LEU A 248 -13.21 0.05 14.43
CA LEU A 248 -13.13 -1.01 13.42
C LEU A 248 -14.07 -2.16 13.78
N THR A 249 -14.79 -2.68 12.80
CA THR A 249 -15.71 -3.80 12.98
C THR A 249 -15.37 -4.92 12.00
N TYR A 250 -15.16 -6.14 12.52
CA TYR A 250 -15.03 -7.35 11.72
C TYR A 250 -16.28 -7.54 10.84
N GLN A 251 -16.09 -7.68 9.53
CA GLN A 251 -17.14 -8.06 8.59
C GLN A 251 -16.87 -9.47 8.06
N GLU A 252 -17.79 -10.40 8.34
CA GLU A 252 -17.70 -11.76 7.82
C GLU A 252 -18.14 -11.80 6.35
N ASN A 253 -17.33 -12.45 5.51
CA ASN A 253 -17.70 -12.66 4.14
C ASN A 253 -17.24 -14.00 3.51
N THR A 254 -16.61 -14.94 4.24
CA THR A 254 -16.69 -16.41 4.03
C THR A 254 -15.91 -17.19 5.10
N GLN A 255 -15.91 -18.53 4.99
CA GLN A 255 -15.36 -19.51 5.95
C GLN A 255 -14.03 -19.12 6.62
N GLN A 256 -14.03 -19.13 7.96
CA GLN A 256 -12.83 -19.14 8.83
C GLN A 256 -11.82 -18.00 8.63
N GLN A 257 -12.28 -16.85 8.13
CA GLN A 257 -11.44 -15.64 8.10
C GLN A 257 -11.12 -15.13 9.51
N THR A 258 -10.02 -14.39 9.63
CA THR A 258 -9.54 -13.76 10.86
C THR A 258 -9.29 -12.27 10.61
N PHE A 259 -9.67 -11.43 11.58
CA PHE A 259 -9.24 -10.03 11.63
C PHE A 259 -8.25 -9.87 12.77
N ALA A 260 -7.13 -9.20 12.53
CA ALA A 260 -6.04 -9.09 13.50
C ALA A 260 -5.41 -7.69 13.47
N ILE A 261 -5.00 -7.22 14.64
CA ILE A 261 -4.38 -5.90 14.86
C ILE A 261 -3.02 -6.10 15.54
N ASP A 262 -2.05 -5.27 15.17
CA ASP A 262 -0.67 -5.31 15.65
C ASP A 262 -0.31 -4.03 16.44
N TYR A 263 -0.41 -2.87 15.78
CA TYR A 263 -0.14 -1.58 16.41
C TYR A 263 -0.80 -0.42 15.68
N ALA A 264 -0.89 0.73 16.37
CA ALA A 264 -1.19 2.02 15.77
C ALA A 264 0.03 2.96 15.83
N ALA A 265 0.15 3.82 14.83
CA ALA A 265 1.05 4.97 14.84
C ALA A 265 0.20 6.25 14.80
N VAL A 266 0.31 7.07 15.84
CA VAL A 266 -0.38 8.36 15.96
C VAL A 266 0.60 9.47 15.63
N TYR A 267 0.19 10.34 14.73
CA TYR A 267 0.99 11.46 14.28
C TYR A 267 0.52 12.73 15.00
N ALA A 268 1.44 13.46 15.62
CA ALA A 268 1.10 14.63 16.41
C ALA A 268 2.19 15.70 16.39
N THR A 269 1.82 16.93 16.76
CA THR A 269 2.76 18.05 16.99
C THR A 269 3.47 17.97 18.36
N THR A 270 3.03 17.06 19.24
CA THR A 270 3.59 16.82 20.58
C THR A 270 4.00 15.36 20.78
N THR A 271 4.91 15.10 21.73
CA THR A 271 5.17 13.74 22.24
C THR A 271 4.04 13.33 23.16
N LEU A 272 3.41 12.20 22.90
CA LEU A 272 2.32 11.69 23.71
C LEU A 272 2.86 10.76 24.81
N PRO A 273 2.30 10.78 26.04
CA PRO A 273 2.68 9.83 27.08
C PRO A 273 2.35 8.40 26.63
N HIS A 274 3.36 7.53 26.61
CA HIS A 274 3.11 6.11 26.47
C HIS A 274 2.56 5.60 27.82
N SER A 275 1.26 5.30 27.88
CA SER A 275 0.56 4.83 29.09
C SER A 275 1.08 3.47 29.58
N THR A 276 2.23 3.50 30.24
CA THR A 276 2.70 2.39 31.07
C THR A 276 1.82 2.33 32.33
N LYS A 277 1.25 1.15 32.59
CA LYS A 277 0.35 0.89 33.73
C LYS A 277 1.16 0.90 35.03
N THR A 278 1.55 2.08 35.48
CA THR A 278 2.34 2.30 36.68
C THR A 278 1.43 2.11 37.89
N THR A 279 1.36 0.88 38.39
CA THR A 279 0.72 0.56 39.67
C THR A 279 1.50 1.24 40.79
N SER A 280 1.13 2.46 41.13
CA SER A 280 1.70 3.21 42.25
C SER A 280 1.27 2.58 43.57
N ILE A 281 2.03 1.61 44.06
CA ILE A 281 1.85 1.05 45.40
C ILE A 281 2.28 2.11 46.42
N SER A 282 1.30 2.86 46.92
CA SER A 282 1.48 3.75 48.07
C SER A 282 1.76 2.92 49.32
N LYS A 283 3.04 2.83 49.73
CA LYS A 283 3.41 2.33 51.05
C LYS A 283 3.11 3.40 52.10
N GLU A 284 2.00 3.25 52.81
CA GLU A 284 1.84 3.92 54.11
C GLU A 284 2.77 3.26 55.14
N ALA A 285 3.46 4.10 55.92
CA ALA A 285 4.30 3.67 57.03
C ALA A 285 3.56 3.92 58.35
N GLY A 286 2.91 2.88 58.89
CA GLY A 286 2.29 2.88 60.22
C GLY A 286 3.10 2.03 61.20
N ALA A 287 3.59 2.64 62.28
CA ALA A 287 4.32 1.91 63.33
C ALA A 287 3.34 1.31 64.36
N GLY A 288 3.56 0.04 64.76
CA GLY A 288 2.69 -0.69 65.70
C GLY A 288 3.41 -1.85 66.40
N SER A 289 3.37 -1.85 67.73
CA SER A 289 4.14 -2.67 68.68
C SER A 289 3.78 -4.18 68.77
N THR A 290 4.73 -4.94 69.36
CA THR A 290 4.57 -6.14 70.23
C THR A 290 4.30 -7.55 69.66
N GLY A 291 5.15 -8.52 70.06
CA GLY A 291 4.66 -9.86 70.50
C GLY A 291 5.31 -11.14 69.95
N GLN A 292 6.09 -11.84 70.80
CA GLN A 292 6.28 -13.31 70.89
C GLN A 292 6.83 -14.18 69.72
N GLN A 293 8.10 -14.59 69.89
CA GLN A 293 8.61 -15.97 70.06
C GLN A 293 8.12 -17.18 69.19
N SER A 294 9.13 -17.93 68.68
CA SER A 294 9.20 -19.40 68.46
C SER A 294 9.20 -20.00 67.04
N THR A 295 10.41 -20.48 66.69
CA THR A 295 10.76 -21.79 66.07
C THR A 295 10.50 -22.16 64.59
N ILE A 296 11.63 -22.28 63.87
CA ILE A 296 12.06 -23.41 63.00
C ILE A 296 11.30 -23.65 61.66
N GLY A 297 12.01 -23.43 60.54
CA GLY A 297 11.62 -23.90 59.21
C GLY A 297 12.46 -23.34 58.04
N ARG A 298 13.53 -24.03 57.65
CA ARG A 298 14.27 -23.91 56.36
C ARG A 298 14.23 -25.30 55.68
N PRO A 299 14.43 -25.48 54.35
CA PRO A 299 15.14 -24.58 53.41
C PRO A 299 14.54 -24.38 51.98
N GLU A 300 15.15 -23.41 51.27
CA GLU A 300 15.44 -23.29 49.80
C GLU A 300 14.38 -23.60 48.71
N SER A 301 14.13 -22.69 47.77
CA SER A 301 15.02 -22.44 46.59
C SER A 301 14.72 -21.07 45.95
N GLN A 302 15.70 -20.16 45.85
CA GLN A 302 16.64 -19.99 44.72
C GLN A 302 15.98 -19.78 43.35
N HIS A 303 15.53 -18.54 43.07
CA HIS A 303 15.29 -18.06 41.70
C HIS A 303 16.53 -17.38 41.13
N ILE A 304 17.27 -18.11 40.29
CA ILE A 304 18.24 -17.52 39.36
C ILE A 304 17.49 -17.14 38.08
N ARG A 305 17.48 -15.85 37.73
CA ARG A 305 17.19 -15.40 36.35
C ARG A 305 18.37 -14.56 35.86
N LEU A 306 19.19 -15.19 35.01
CA LEU A 306 20.40 -14.61 34.46
C LEU A 306 20.07 -13.65 33.29
N ILE A 307 20.89 -12.61 33.16
CA ILE A 307 20.78 -11.57 32.13
C ILE A 307 21.16 -12.14 30.75
N ILE A 308 20.20 -12.24 29.84
CA ILE A 308 20.42 -12.40 28.39
C ILE A 308 19.50 -11.42 27.65
N GLY A 309 19.89 -10.14 27.63
CA GLY A 309 19.06 -9.05 27.07
C GLY A 309 19.80 -8.00 26.23
N LEU A 310 21.13 -8.07 26.09
CA LEU A 310 21.91 -7.03 25.40
C LEU A 310 22.28 -7.37 23.94
N ALA A 311 22.50 -8.65 23.61
CA ALA A 311 22.99 -9.03 22.28
C ALA A 311 21.92 -8.88 21.18
N VAL A 312 20.67 -9.21 21.48
CA VAL A 312 19.56 -9.19 20.51
C VAL A 312 19.16 -7.76 20.14
N ALA A 313 19.10 -6.84 21.11
CA ALA A 313 18.79 -5.43 20.88
C ALA A 313 19.81 -4.74 19.95
N VAL A 314 21.10 -5.04 20.12
CA VAL A 314 22.16 -4.51 19.25
C VAL A 314 22.07 -5.07 17.84
N ALA A 315 21.75 -6.37 17.67
CA ALA A 315 21.55 -6.96 16.34
C ALA A 315 20.36 -6.31 15.60
N ILE A 316 19.24 -6.06 16.28
CA ILE A 316 18.06 -5.40 15.69
C ILE A 316 18.38 -3.95 15.32
N LEU A 317 19.11 -3.20 16.15
CA LEU A 317 19.55 -1.84 15.83
C LEU A 317 20.50 -1.79 14.62
N LEU A 318 21.38 -2.77 14.46
CA LEU A 318 22.29 -2.85 13.30
C LEU A 318 21.55 -3.23 12.00
N ILE A 319 20.55 -4.13 12.08
CA ILE A 319 19.74 -4.50 10.91
C ILE A 319 18.83 -3.34 10.49
N THR A 320 18.12 -2.71 11.43
CA THR A 320 17.22 -1.57 11.14
C THR A 320 18.00 -0.35 10.62
N SER A 321 19.15 -0.02 11.20
CA SER A 321 20.02 1.04 10.66
C SER A 321 20.59 0.70 9.29
N GLY A 322 20.91 -0.57 9.00
CA GLY A 322 21.31 -1.03 7.66
C GLY A 322 20.20 -0.86 6.61
N VAL A 323 18.97 -1.25 6.95
CA VAL A 323 17.80 -1.08 6.06
C VAL A 323 17.51 0.41 5.84
N LEU A 324 17.46 1.22 6.89
CA LEU A 324 17.26 2.67 6.77
C LEU A 324 18.40 3.35 5.99
N PHE A 325 19.66 2.92 6.16
CA PHE A 325 20.79 3.44 5.40
C PHE A 325 20.71 3.09 3.91
N THR A 326 20.29 1.87 3.55
CA THR A 326 20.13 1.47 2.15
C THR A 326 18.94 2.17 1.48
N LEU A 327 17.82 2.34 2.18
CA LEU A 327 16.67 3.13 1.71
C LEU A 327 17.04 4.61 1.55
N PHE A 328 17.73 5.20 2.52
CA PHE A 328 18.24 6.58 2.44
C PHE A 328 19.22 6.76 1.27
N TRP A 329 20.17 5.84 1.07
CA TRP A 329 21.09 5.89 -0.08
C TRP A 329 20.38 5.71 -1.43
N ARG A 330 19.35 4.84 -1.51
CA ARG A 330 18.49 4.71 -2.70
C ARG A 330 17.74 6.02 -2.98
N GLN A 331 17.09 6.62 -1.98
CA GLN A 331 16.42 7.92 -2.11
C GLN A 331 17.38 9.04 -2.53
N ARG A 332 18.57 9.11 -1.93
CA ARG A 332 19.57 10.15 -2.25
C ARG A 332 20.13 10.02 -3.67
N ARG A 333 20.29 8.80 -4.18
CA ARG A 333 20.60 8.54 -5.60
C ARG A 333 19.46 8.96 -6.54
N MET A 334 18.21 8.87 -6.09
CA MET A 334 17.05 9.30 -6.89
C MET A 334 16.84 10.81 -6.90
N GLN A 335 17.12 11.55 -5.82
CA GLN A 335 17.06 13.02 -5.81
C GLN A 335 17.92 13.66 -6.91
N GLY A 336 19.06 13.04 -7.28
CA GLY A 336 19.90 13.48 -8.40
C GLY A 336 19.27 13.34 -9.80
N ARG A 337 18.13 12.63 -9.95
CA ARG A 337 17.37 12.52 -11.22
C ARG A 337 16.19 13.50 -11.30
N TRP A 338 15.69 14.03 -10.18
CA TRP A 338 14.58 15.00 -10.18
C TRP A 338 15.03 16.37 -10.72
N GLY A 339 16.24 16.81 -10.38
CA GLY A 339 16.79 18.12 -10.81
C GLY A 339 17.24 18.21 -12.28
N ARG A 340 16.98 17.20 -13.13
CA ARG A 340 17.51 17.16 -14.52
C ARG A 340 16.45 17.02 -15.62
N LEU A 341 15.16 17.07 -15.27
CA LEU A 341 14.05 17.04 -16.24
C LEU A 341 13.34 18.40 -16.39
N THR A 342 13.75 19.42 -15.64
CA THR A 342 13.16 20.77 -15.65
C THR A 342 13.93 21.78 -16.53
N SER A 343 14.95 21.35 -17.29
CA SER A 343 15.81 22.25 -18.08
C SER A 343 15.59 22.20 -19.61
N GLU A 344 14.66 21.41 -20.14
CA GLU A 344 14.43 21.30 -21.60
C GLU A 344 13.05 21.80 -22.10
N THR A 345 12.23 22.40 -21.23
CA THR A 345 10.97 23.05 -21.60
C THR A 345 10.95 24.52 -21.22
N GLY A 346 11.85 25.31 -21.84
CA GLY A 346 11.94 26.75 -21.63
C GLY A 346 12.46 27.52 -22.84
N THR A 347 11.58 28.32 -23.45
CA THR A 347 11.88 29.39 -24.44
C THR A 347 12.69 29.03 -25.70
N ARG A 348 11.97 28.93 -26.85
CA ARG A 348 12.42 29.59 -28.08
C ARG A 348 11.37 30.59 -28.54
N ALA A 349 11.78 31.85 -28.63
CA ALA A 349 10.96 32.96 -29.08
C ALA A 349 10.74 32.94 -30.60
N ILE A 350 9.69 33.63 -31.03
CA ILE A 350 9.34 33.89 -32.43
C ILE A 350 10.48 34.67 -33.10
N PRO A 351 11.00 34.24 -34.27
CA PRO A 351 11.98 35.02 -35.01
C PRO A 351 11.31 36.13 -35.83
N THR A 352 11.55 37.38 -35.45
CA THR A 352 11.22 38.55 -36.27
C THR A 352 12.03 38.53 -37.57
N ILE A 353 11.39 38.82 -38.69
CA ILE A 353 12.03 38.88 -40.01
C ILE A 353 13.01 40.06 -40.05
N HIS A 354 14.27 39.79 -40.40
CA HIS A 354 15.18 40.81 -40.95
C HIS A 354 15.96 40.25 -42.13
N THR A 355 15.88 40.95 -43.26
CA THR A 355 16.54 40.62 -44.51
C THR A 355 17.97 41.15 -44.55
N SER A 356 18.92 40.29 -44.94
CA SER A 356 20.18 40.73 -45.56
C SER A 356 20.76 39.63 -46.45
N HIS A 357 20.98 39.94 -47.72
CA HIS A 357 21.61 39.03 -48.68
C HIS A 357 23.09 38.78 -48.37
N ARG A 358 23.56 37.53 -48.55
CA ARG A 358 24.86 37.27 -49.20
C ARG A 358 24.93 35.88 -49.82
N LEU A 359 25.48 35.82 -51.03
CA LEU A 359 25.78 34.60 -51.80
C LEU A 359 27.30 34.39 -51.84
N SER A 360 27.73 33.13 -51.75
CA SER A 360 29.00 32.53 -52.25
C SER A 360 29.18 31.17 -51.55
N ASP A 361 28.92 30.02 -52.16
CA ASP A 361 29.83 29.20 -53.00
C ASP A 361 30.25 27.94 -52.19
N ALA A 362 29.99 26.72 -52.67
CA ALA A 362 30.95 25.79 -53.32
C ALA A 362 32.15 25.41 -52.41
N GLU A 363 32.62 24.14 -52.29
CA GLU A 363 32.40 22.95 -53.13
C GLU A 363 32.87 21.63 -52.43
N SER A 364 32.34 20.49 -52.90
CA SER A 364 33.07 19.22 -53.15
C SER A 364 33.51 18.19 -52.06
N ASN A 365 33.36 16.91 -52.49
CA ASN A 365 34.08 15.65 -52.13
C ASN A 365 33.94 14.98 -50.74
N SER A 366 34.11 13.64 -50.59
CA SER A 366 33.78 12.46 -51.44
C SER A 366 34.07 11.14 -50.67
N ASN A 367 33.66 10.01 -51.25
CA ASN A 367 33.95 8.60 -50.87
C ASN A 367 33.17 8.03 -49.66
N ARG A 368 32.32 7.01 -49.84
CA ARG A 368 32.52 5.62 -50.34
C ARG A 368 33.18 4.71 -49.30
N ASN A 369 32.42 3.74 -48.78
CA ASN A 369 32.70 2.35 -49.13
C ASN A 369 31.45 1.46 -49.08
N ARG A 370 31.44 0.43 -49.94
CA ARG A 370 30.43 -0.65 -50.01
C ARG A 370 31.14 -1.96 -49.68
N TYR A 371 30.44 -2.91 -49.06
CA TYR A 371 30.64 -4.34 -49.33
C TYR A 371 29.27 -5.03 -49.47
N ARG A 372 29.23 -6.13 -50.24
CA ARG A 372 28.02 -6.78 -50.78
C ARG A 372 28.29 -8.27 -51.03
N PHE A 373 27.22 -9.08 -51.07
CA PHE A 373 27.15 -10.51 -51.48
C PHE A 373 27.60 -11.55 -50.44
N GLN A 374 27.09 -12.80 -50.41
CA GLN A 374 26.19 -13.59 -51.30
C GLN A 374 25.34 -14.55 -50.40
N LYS A 375 24.00 -14.73 -50.54
CA LYS A 375 23.19 -15.51 -51.51
C LYS A 375 23.21 -17.06 -51.31
N SER A 376 22.03 -17.67 -51.08
CA SER A 376 21.75 -19.11 -51.34
C SER A 376 20.24 -19.37 -51.56
N LEU A 377 19.91 -20.43 -52.33
CA LEU A 377 18.60 -20.87 -52.88
C LEU A 377 18.65 -22.40 -53.13
N ALA A 378 17.56 -23.17 -53.33
CA ALA A 378 16.13 -22.83 -53.37
C ALA A 378 15.33 -23.55 -52.25
N THR A 379 14.37 -24.49 -52.38
CA THR A 379 13.73 -25.22 -53.52
C THR A 379 12.25 -25.50 -53.19
N GLU A 380 11.39 -25.50 -54.21
CA GLU A 380 9.92 -25.68 -54.11
C GLU A 380 9.43 -27.14 -54.27
N ALA A 381 8.10 -27.30 -54.09
CA ALA A 381 7.16 -28.34 -54.60
C ALA A 381 6.57 -29.27 -53.51
N GLY A 382 5.26 -29.58 -53.49
CA GLY A 382 4.12 -29.07 -54.27
C GLY A 382 2.93 -30.05 -54.29
N SER A 383 1.73 -29.59 -54.69
CA SER A 383 0.50 -30.41 -54.93
C SER A 383 -0.21 -31.00 -53.67
N SER A 384 -1.54 -31.20 -53.59
CA SER A 384 -2.67 -30.72 -54.44
C SER A 384 -4.03 -30.82 -53.72
N ARG A 385 -5.06 -30.22 -54.35
CA ARG A 385 -6.49 -30.16 -53.97
C ARG A 385 -7.17 -31.49 -53.60
N THR A 386 -8.23 -31.39 -52.79
CA THR A 386 -9.59 -31.87 -53.15
C THR A 386 -10.69 -31.01 -52.52
N HIS A 387 -11.80 -30.83 -53.25
CA HIS A 387 -13.07 -30.26 -52.76
C HIS A 387 -13.79 -31.28 -51.87
N LEU A 388 -14.61 -30.80 -50.92
CA LEU A 388 -15.93 -31.38 -50.65
C LEU A 388 -16.87 -30.33 -50.05
N THR A 389 -18.12 -30.35 -50.50
CA THR A 389 -19.20 -29.44 -50.10
C THR A 389 -20.04 -30.05 -48.98
N SER A 390 -20.46 -29.25 -48.00
CA SER A 390 -21.79 -29.42 -47.41
C SER A 390 -22.32 -28.09 -46.86
N ASN A 391 -23.63 -27.94 -46.95
CA ASN A 391 -24.39 -26.74 -46.58
C ASN A 391 -25.41 -27.15 -45.52
N SER A 392 -25.39 -26.53 -44.35
CA SER A 392 -26.45 -26.64 -43.36
C SER A 392 -26.53 -25.35 -42.54
N GLY A 393 -27.54 -24.54 -42.81
CA GLY A 393 -27.85 -23.40 -41.97
C GLY A 393 -28.39 -23.84 -40.61
N PHE A 394 -28.14 -23.03 -39.58
CA PHE A 394 -28.85 -23.15 -38.31
C PHE A 394 -29.47 -21.79 -37.94
N THR A 395 -30.75 -21.83 -37.62
CA THR A 395 -31.59 -20.67 -37.34
C THR A 395 -31.25 -20.05 -35.99
N SER A 396 -31.14 -18.72 -35.96
CA SER A 396 -31.10 -17.96 -34.70
C SER A 396 -32.47 -18.00 -34.03
N THR A 397 -32.55 -18.59 -32.84
CA THR A 397 -33.71 -18.44 -31.95
C THR A 397 -33.40 -17.44 -30.84
N VAL A 398 -34.08 -16.30 -30.88
CA VAL A 398 -34.04 -15.27 -29.84
C VAL A 398 -34.65 -15.84 -28.56
N ARG A 399 -33.88 -15.86 -27.46
CA ARG A 399 -34.42 -16.09 -26.11
C ARG A 399 -34.73 -14.75 -25.45
N THR A 400 -36.00 -14.56 -25.10
CA THR A 400 -36.46 -13.50 -24.20
C THR A 400 -36.08 -13.81 -22.75
N PRO A 401 -35.82 -12.79 -21.90
CA PRO A 401 -35.51 -12.99 -20.47
C PRO A 401 -36.75 -13.41 -19.66
N PRO A 402 -36.58 -14.09 -18.51
CA PRO A 402 -37.68 -14.50 -17.65
C PRO A 402 -38.27 -13.33 -16.84
N HIS A 403 -39.55 -13.46 -16.51
CA HIS A 403 -40.35 -12.48 -15.77
C HIS A 403 -39.83 -12.26 -14.34
N ILE A 404 -39.78 -11.00 -13.91
CA ILE A 404 -39.63 -10.63 -12.49
C ILE A 404 -40.96 -10.88 -11.79
N GLY A 405 -40.92 -11.57 -10.65
CA GLY A 405 -42.07 -11.73 -9.74
C GLY A 405 -42.12 -10.60 -8.72
N ASN A 406 -43.32 -10.13 -8.40
CA ASN A 406 -43.54 -9.09 -7.39
C ASN A 406 -43.22 -9.59 -5.98
N PRO A 407 -42.66 -8.75 -5.09
CA PRO A 407 -42.54 -9.07 -3.67
C PRO A 407 -43.91 -9.03 -2.96
N PRO A 408 -44.10 -9.80 -1.87
CA PRO A 408 -45.34 -9.77 -1.09
C PRO A 408 -45.43 -8.51 -0.21
N GLU A 409 -46.65 -8.00 -0.05
CA GLU A 409 -46.96 -6.89 0.85
C GLU A 409 -46.80 -7.28 2.32
N TYR A 410 -46.28 -6.37 3.14
CA TYR A 410 -46.09 -6.56 4.58
C TYR A 410 -47.15 -5.75 5.34
N THR A 411 -48.21 -6.40 5.81
CA THR A 411 -49.19 -5.78 6.71
C THR A 411 -48.67 -5.81 8.16
N PRO A 412 -48.57 -4.68 8.86
CA PRO A 412 -48.24 -4.68 10.28
C PRO A 412 -49.46 -5.08 11.11
N ASN A 413 -49.24 -5.88 12.15
CA ASN A 413 -50.19 -6.05 13.24
C ASN A 413 -49.47 -5.99 14.60
N ILE A 414 -50.25 -5.56 15.58
CA ILE A 414 -49.92 -5.15 16.96
C ILE A 414 -49.37 -6.32 17.79
#